data_AF-A0A961DBF1-F1
#
_entry.id   AF-A0A961DBF1-F1
#
_cell.length_a   1.000
_cell.length_b   1.000
_cell.length_c   1.000
_cell.angle_alpha   90.00
_cell.angle_beta   90.00
_cell.angle_gamma   90.00
#
_symmetry.space_group_name_H-M   'P 1'
#
loop_
_entity.id
_entity.type
_entity.pdbx_description
1 polymer ?
#
loop_
_entity_poly.entity_id
_entity_poly.type
_entity_poly.pdbx_seq_one_letter_code
_entity_poly.pdbx_strand_id
1 'polypeptide(L)'
;MPASAAESITRIRASFPEQGFFQDKEWVLSPEAFELDSATEELIHALGPALRAFQRACNWLYFDKAHPWVAKLLDQGKPQRVIDLGRNPRWHEDLPRVLRPDLVLTETGVSISELDSLPGGIGLTAWLNETYAALDQDVLGGATGMIDGFANAFPNEDILISRESGDYLPEMSWLADRLGRRVLRPWEVEPFELNGTAIYRFFELFDLANVENADVMLRMAERGELTFTPPIKAFLEEKLWLALFWSPALEDFWSSALSTEHLALLKKCIPMGWVVDPVPLPPFAVWPKLDIQSWHEMKTFGGKQRQLVLKISGFSERGWGSRGVFIGHDLSKEQWGAAIDEALASFPTNPFVLQEFHRAKVVTHPAWDEDKQVTRAMQSRVRLCPYYFAKSEEDDDPRLGGVLATVCPADKKILHGMRDAMMLPCVGR
;
A
#
# COMPACT_ATOMS: atom_id res chain seq x y z
N MET A 1 38.24 -7.30 1.83
CA MET A 1 37.90 -6.19 2.75
C MET A 1 36.60 -5.60 2.24
N PRO A 2 35.64 -5.28 3.12
CA PRO A 2 34.41 -4.60 2.69
C PRO A 2 34.76 -3.30 1.97
N ALA A 3 33.99 -2.95 0.93
CA ALA A 3 34.17 -1.68 0.22
C ALA A 3 34.02 -0.51 1.20
N SER A 4 34.82 0.53 1.03
CA SER A 4 34.61 1.77 1.76
C SER A 4 33.26 2.39 1.41
N ALA A 5 32.71 3.21 2.30
CA ALA A 5 31.43 3.89 2.03
C ALA A 5 31.44 4.67 0.71
N ALA A 6 32.54 5.36 0.39
CA ALA A 6 32.67 6.11 -0.86
C ALA A 6 32.69 5.19 -2.11
N GLU A 7 33.33 4.02 -2.02
CA GLU A 7 33.33 3.03 -3.10
C GLU A 7 31.93 2.43 -3.30
N SER A 8 31.21 2.10 -2.22
CA SER A 8 29.83 1.63 -2.29
C SER A 8 28.93 2.66 -2.96
N ILE A 9 29.01 3.93 -2.57
CA ILE A 9 28.22 5.01 -3.17
C ILE A 9 28.56 5.19 -4.65
N THR A 10 29.83 5.12 -5.02
CA THR A 10 30.26 5.20 -6.42
C THR A 10 29.65 4.06 -7.25
N ARG A 11 29.65 2.83 -6.72
CA ARG A 11 29.05 1.66 -7.38
C ARG A 11 27.53 1.80 -7.50
N ILE A 12 26.85 2.24 -6.44
CA ILE A 12 25.40 2.50 -6.45
C ILE A 12 25.07 3.51 -7.56
N ARG A 13 25.79 4.64 -7.64
CA ARG A 13 25.57 5.64 -8.70
C ARG A 13 25.77 5.08 -10.10
N ALA A 14 26.84 4.30 -10.30
CA ALA A 14 27.15 3.70 -11.59
C ALA A 14 26.08 2.67 -12.03
N SER A 15 25.29 2.14 -11.10
CA SER A 15 24.24 1.15 -11.37
C SER A 15 22.87 1.75 -11.69
N PHE A 16 22.69 3.07 -11.56
CA PHE A 16 21.40 3.70 -11.90
C PHE A 16 21.09 3.55 -13.39
N PRO A 17 19.83 3.25 -13.76
CA PRO A 17 19.39 3.34 -15.14
C PRO A 17 19.41 4.81 -15.60
N GLU A 18 19.70 5.04 -16.89
CA GLU A 18 19.79 6.40 -17.47
C GLU A 18 18.53 7.24 -17.24
N GLN A 19 17.36 6.60 -17.29
CA GLN A 19 16.04 7.22 -17.11
C GLN A 19 15.60 7.39 -15.64
N GLY A 20 16.38 6.88 -14.68
CA GLY A 20 15.98 6.80 -13.26
C GLY A 20 14.80 5.86 -13.01
N PHE A 21 14.25 5.88 -11.79
CA PHE A 21 13.10 5.05 -11.38
C PHE A 21 11.79 5.83 -11.22
N PHE A 22 11.87 7.13 -10.96
CA PHE A 22 10.73 8.02 -10.90
C PHE A 22 11.07 9.33 -11.60
N GLN A 23 10.08 9.92 -12.27
CA GLN A 23 10.25 11.25 -12.85
C GLN A 23 10.55 12.27 -11.74
N ASP A 24 11.65 13.00 -11.87
CA ASP A 24 12.06 14.14 -11.04
C ASP A 24 12.20 13.88 -9.52
N LYS A 25 12.37 12.63 -9.08
CA LYS A 25 12.60 12.29 -7.66
C LYS A 25 14.03 11.80 -7.44
N GLU A 26 14.74 12.54 -6.61
CA GLU A 26 16.03 12.16 -6.03
C GLU A 26 15.83 11.72 -4.57
N TRP A 27 16.76 10.94 -4.04
CA TRP A 27 16.81 10.57 -2.63
C TRP A 27 18.25 10.51 -2.14
N VAL A 28 18.43 10.56 -0.82
CA VAL A 28 19.74 10.46 -0.19
C VAL A 28 20.25 9.03 -0.31
N LEU A 29 21.50 8.85 -0.75
CA LEU A 29 22.13 7.53 -0.83
C LEU A 29 22.64 7.09 0.55
N SER A 30 22.72 5.78 0.74
CA SER A 30 23.39 5.16 1.90
C SER A 30 24.26 4.01 1.42
N PRO A 31 25.47 3.81 1.96
CA PRO A 31 26.28 2.65 1.60
C PRO A 31 25.73 1.34 2.19
N GLU A 32 24.79 1.41 3.14
CA GLU A 32 24.28 0.28 3.91
C GLU A 32 22.76 0.13 3.71
N ALA A 33 22.32 -1.10 3.49
CA ALA A 33 20.92 -1.49 3.52
C ALA A 33 20.34 -1.34 4.93
N PHE A 34 19.01 -1.29 5.05
CA PHE A 34 18.36 -1.11 6.33
C PHE A 34 18.27 -2.45 7.10
N GLU A 35 18.93 -2.52 8.25
CA GLU A 35 18.97 -3.72 9.07
C GLU A 35 17.68 -3.89 9.89
N LEU A 36 17.05 -5.07 9.79
CA LEU A 36 15.91 -5.44 10.61
C LEU A 36 16.38 -6.29 11.79
N ASP A 37 15.72 -6.11 12.95
CA ASP A 37 15.86 -7.09 14.03
C ASP A 37 15.10 -8.37 13.70
N SER A 38 15.57 -9.52 14.21
CA SER A 38 15.02 -10.83 13.86
C SER A 38 13.52 -10.96 14.21
N ALA A 39 13.06 -10.26 15.26
CA ALA A 39 11.64 -10.25 15.63
C ALA A 39 10.76 -9.50 14.59
N THR A 40 11.27 -8.41 14.01
CA THR A 40 10.58 -7.67 12.94
C THR A 40 10.59 -8.47 11.65
N GLU A 41 11.69 -9.15 11.34
CA GLU A 41 11.79 -10.03 10.17
C GLU A 41 10.81 -11.21 10.25
N GLU A 42 10.81 -11.96 11.37
CA GLU A 42 9.86 -13.05 11.62
C GLU A 42 8.40 -12.58 11.51
N LEU A 43 8.10 -11.40 12.04
CA LEU A 43 6.78 -10.80 11.95
C LEU A 43 6.40 -10.49 10.50
N ILE A 44 7.31 -9.93 9.71
CA ILE A 44 7.09 -9.66 8.27
C ILE A 44 6.82 -10.97 7.53
N HIS A 45 7.62 -12.02 7.74
CA HIS A 45 7.33 -13.32 7.13
C HIS A 45 5.94 -13.86 7.49
N ALA A 46 5.54 -13.76 8.76
CA ALA A 46 4.22 -14.20 9.20
C ALA A 46 3.05 -13.34 8.64
N LEU A 47 3.31 -12.07 8.28
CA LEU A 47 2.28 -11.17 7.75
C LEU A 47 1.81 -11.56 6.36
N GLY A 48 2.66 -12.15 5.51
CA GLY A 48 2.29 -12.52 4.13
C GLY A 48 1.02 -13.40 4.07
N PRO A 49 1.04 -14.61 4.67
CA PRO A 49 -0.12 -15.49 4.73
C PRO A 49 -1.33 -14.87 5.44
N ALA A 50 -1.10 -14.13 6.52
CA ALA A 50 -2.18 -13.48 7.28
C ALA A 50 -2.91 -12.41 6.44
N LEU A 51 -2.16 -11.59 5.70
CA LEU A 51 -2.71 -10.57 4.80
C LEU A 51 -3.40 -11.20 3.58
N ARG A 52 -2.89 -12.32 3.07
CA ARG A 52 -3.54 -13.09 2.02
C ARG A 52 -4.91 -13.61 2.46
N ALA A 53 -4.97 -14.24 3.63
CA ALA A 53 -6.22 -14.68 4.24
C ALA A 53 -7.19 -13.52 4.48
N PHE A 54 -6.68 -12.38 4.97
CA PHE A 54 -7.49 -11.16 5.16
C PHE A 54 -8.08 -10.64 3.86
N GLN A 55 -7.29 -10.52 2.79
CA GLN A 55 -7.75 -10.08 1.48
C GLN A 55 -8.84 -11.01 0.91
N ARG A 56 -8.67 -12.33 1.06
CA ARG A 56 -9.68 -13.32 0.65
C ARG A 56 -10.98 -13.15 1.44
N ALA A 57 -10.87 -12.97 2.76
CA ALA A 57 -12.01 -12.71 3.62
C ALA A 57 -12.73 -11.40 3.28
N CYS A 58 -11.99 -10.33 2.90
CA CYS A 58 -12.59 -9.10 2.39
C CYS A 58 -13.39 -9.32 1.10
N ASN A 59 -12.86 -10.12 0.16
CA ASN A 59 -13.59 -10.49 -1.05
C ASN A 59 -14.90 -11.22 -0.73
N TRP A 60 -14.85 -12.22 0.16
CA TRP A 60 -16.05 -12.94 0.58
C TRP A 60 -17.06 -12.06 1.31
N LEU A 61 -16.58 -11.21 2.22
CA LEU A 61 -17.45 -10.34 3.03
C LEU A 61 -18.18 -9.31 2.16
N TYR A 62 -17.56 -8.82 1.08
CA TYR A 62 -18.23 -7.93 0.14
C TYR A 62 -19.48 -8.56 -0.49
N PHE A 63 -19.43 -9.86 -0.79
CA PHE A 63 -20.56 -10.59 -1.39
C PHE A 63 -21.48 -11.25 -0.35
N ASP A 64 -21.16 -11.14 0.93
CA ASP A 64 -21.92 -11.80 1.99
C ASP A 64 -23.31 -11.17 2.18
N LYS A 65 -24.32 -12.04 2.19
CA LYS A 65 -25.73 -11.63 2.32
C LYS A 65 -26.16 -11.43 3.76
N ALA A 66 -25.40 -11.92 4.74
CA ALA A 66 -25.68 -11.67 6.14
C ALA A 66 -25.26 -10.26 6.56
N HIS A 67 -24.26 -9.67 5.89
CA HIS A 67 -23.78 -8.30 6.14
C HIS A 67 -23.93 -7.35 4.94
N PRO A 68 -25.15 -7.16 4.39
CA PRO A 68 -25.36 -6.39 3.15
C PRO A 68 -24.98 -4.90 3.27
N TRP A 69 -24.84 -4.39 4.49
CA TRP A 69 -24.40 -3.04 4.76
C TRP A 69 -22.92 -2.81 4.41
N VAL A 70 -22.08 -3.87 4.42
CA VAL A 70 -20.65 -3.78 4.09
C VAL A 70 -20.47 -3.38 2.63
N ALA A 71 -21.12 -4.09 1.70
CA ALA A 71 -21.10 -3.74 0.28
C ALA A 71 -21.64 -2.33 0.05
N LYS A 72 -22.77 -1.98 0.69
CA LYS A 72 -23.36 -0.64 0.58
C LYS A 72 -22.40 0.47 1.02
N LEU A 73 -21.63 0.25 2.08
CA LEU A 73 -20.62 1.19 2.55
C LEU A 73 -19.46 1.29 1.55
N LEU A 74 -18.92 0.16 1.11
CA LEU A 74 -17.79 0.10 0.18
C LEU A 74 -18.14 0.64 -1.22
N ASP A 75 -19.41 0.64 -1.61
CA ASP A 75 -19.86 1.18 -2.90
C ASP A 75 -20.12 2.70 -2.88
N GLN A 76 -20.03 3.37 -1.72
CA GLN A 76 -20.28 4.82 -1.63
C GLN A 76 -19.37 5.62 -2.55
N GLY A 77 -19.96 6.60 -3.25
CA GLY A 77 -19.28 7.48 -4.21
C GLY A 77 -18.86 6.86 -5.53
N LYS A 78 -18.94 5.53 -5.69
CA LYS A 78 -18.49 4.85 -6.91
C LYS A 78 -19.51 4.98 -8.03
N PRO A 79 -19.08 5.23 -9.28
CA PRO A 79 -19.95 5.11 -10.44
C PRO A 79 -20.54 3.69 -10.54
N GLN A 80 -21.79 3.57 -10.99
CA GLN A 80 -22.47 2.27 -11.12
C GLN A 80 -21.67 1.27 -11.96
N ARG A 81 -21.03 1.75 -13.03
CA ARG A 81 -20.16 0.92 -13.89
C ARG A 81 -19.02 0.24 -13.11
N VAL A 82 -18.38 0.97 -12.18
CA VAL A 82 -17.29 0.43 -11.36
C VAL A 82 -17.81 -0.62 -10.38
N ILE A 83 -19.00 -0.39 -9.80
CA ILE A 83 -19.67 -1.34 -8.91
C ILE A 83 -20.02 -2.63 -9.69
N ASP A 84 -20.59 -2.49 -10.88
CA ASP A 84 -20.98 -3.63 -11.73
C ASP A 84 -19.75 -4.45 -12.16
N LEU A 85 -18.65 -3.78 -12.49
CA LEU A 85 -17.36 -4.43 -12.77
C LEU A 85 -16.88 -5.22 -11.55
N GLY A 86 -16.90 -4.63 -10.35
CA GLY A 86 -16.51 -5.31 -9.12
C GLY A 86 -17.31 -6.57 -8.84
N ARG A 87 -18.55 -6.64 -9.32
CA ARG A 87 -19.48 -7.77 -9.13
C ARG A 87 -19.54 -8.73 -10.31
N ASN A 88 -18.69 -8.55 -11.33
CA ASN A 88 -18.73 -9.39 -12.51
C ASN A 88 -18.35 -10.85 -12.16
N PRO A 89 -19.17 -11.85 -12.55
CA PRO A 89 -18.93 -13.25 -12.20
C PRO A 89 -17.64 -13.81 -12.79
N ARG A 90 -17.08 -13.20 -13.84
CA ARG A 90 -15.90 -13.71 -14.54
C ARG A 90 -14.62 -13.67 -13.70
N TRP A 91 -14.49 -12.68 -12.83
CA TRP A 91 -13.36 -12.51 -11.92
C TRP A 91 -13.83 -12.51 -10.46
N HIS A 92 -14.92 -13.22 -10.16
CA HIS A 92 -15.51 -13.25 -8.81
C HIS A 92 -14.53 -13.77 -7.74
N GLU A 93 -13.72 -14.77 -8.07
CA GLU A 93 -12.72 -15.35 -7.16
C GLU A 93 -11.33 -14.70 -7.28
N ASP A 94 -11.11 -13.84 -8.29
CA ASP A 94 -9.80 -13.23 -8.52
C ASP A 94 -9.46 -12.25 -7.38
N LEU A 95 -8.20 -12.26 -6.95
CA LEU A 95 -7.64 -11.37 -5.94
C LEU A 95 -6.37 -10.71 -6.48
N PRO A 96 -5.99 -9.53 -5.96
CA PRO A 96 -4.67 -8.97 -6.22
C PRO A 96 -3.57 -9.95 -5.80
N ARG A 97 -2.58 -10.16 -6.68
CA ARG A 97 -1.48 -11.10 -6.48
C ARG A 97 -0.18 -10.46 -5.98
N VAL A 98 -0.14 -9.13 -5.92
CA VAL A 98 0.87 -8.40 -5.14
C VAL A 98 0.18 -7.83 -3.93
N LEU A 99 0.73 -8.09 -2.75
CA LEU A 99 0.31 -7.49 -1.50
C LEU A 99 1.46 -6.65 -0.96
N ARG A 100 1.21 -5.35 -0.74
CA ARG A 100 2.18 -4.47 -0.09
C ARG A 100 1.51 -3.73 1.07
N PRO A 101 1.67 -4.20 2.32
CA PRO A 101 1.34 -3.38 3.46
C PRO A 101 2.39 -2.28 3.65
N ASP A 102 1.95 -1.07 3.93
CA ASP A 102 2.83 -0.01 4.40
C ASP A 102 2.91 -0.10 5.93
N LEU A 103 4.11 -0.40 6.44
CA LEU A 103 4.35 -0.68 7.86
C LEU A 103 5.15 0.46 8.49
N VAL A 104 4.56 1.16 9.46
CA VAL A 104 5.29 2.08 10.32
C VAL A 104 6.08 1.27 11.35
N LEU A 105 7.39 1.46 11.41
CA LEU A 105 8.24 0.81 12.40
C LEU A 105 8.12 1.53 13.75
N THR A 106 7.61 0.86 14.77
CA THR A 106 7.31 1.39 16.11
C THR A 106 8.21 0.79 17.18
N GLU A 107 8.12 1.28 18.41
CA GLU A 107 8.86 0.72 19.57
C GLU A 107 8.48 -0.73 19.89
N THR A 108 7.27 -1.17 19.51
CA THR A 108 6.71 -2.48 19.90
C THR A 108 6.49 -3.43 18.73
N GLY A 109 7.11 -3.14 17.57
CA GLY A 109 6.93 -3.89 16.33
C GLY A 109 6.50 -2.97 15.19
N VAL A 110 5.53 -3.40 14.38
CA VAL A 110 5.04 -2.63 13.23
C VAL A 110 3.55 -2.30 13.32
N SER A 111 3.16 -1.24 12.62
CA SER A 111 1.78 -0.79 12.52
C SER A 111 1.41 -0.56 11.04
N ILE A 112 0.35 -1.21 10.56
CA ILE A 112 -0.12 -1.10 9.17
C ILE A 112 -0.80 0.26 8.98
N SER A 113 -0.23 1.11 8.13
CA SER A 113 -0.85 2.38 7.75
C SER A 113 -1.75 2.28 6.53
N GLU A 114 -1.47 1.34 5.63
CA GLU A 114 -2.18 1.11 4.37
C GLU A 114 -1.92 -0.32 3.88
N LEU A 115 -2.85 -0.86 3.08
CA LEU A 115 -2.67 -2.10 2.34
C LEU A 115 -2.90 -1.79 0.87
N ASP A 116 -1.86 -1.96 0.07
CA ASP A 116 -1.87 -1.63 -1.35
C ASP A 116 -1.96 -2.90 -2.19
N SER A 117 -2.93 -2.90 -3.11
CA SER A 117 -3.22 -3.99 -4.06
C SER A 117 -2.75 -3.67 -5.49
N LEU A 118 -2.27 -2.45 -5.74
CA LEU A 118 -1.61 -2.04 -6.97
C LEU A 118 -0.33 -1.22 -6.67
N PRO A 119 0.65 -1.81 -5.96
CA PRO A 119 1.77 -1.03 -5.47
C PRO A 119 2.77 -0.67 -6.58
N GLY A 120 3.18 0.60 -6.61
CA GLY A 120 4.45 1.00 -7.24
C GLY A 120 5.67 0.57 -6.42
N GLY A 121 6.88 0.92 -6.84
CA GLY A 121 8.13 0.62 -6.14
C GLY A 121 8.67 -0.80 -6.37
N ILE A 122 8.00 -1.64 -7.16
CA ILE A 122 8.43 -3.02 -7.44
C ILE A 122 9.77 -3.00 -8.19
N GLY A 123 9.84 -2.26 -9.30
CA GLY A 123 11.05 -2.12 -10.10
C GLY A 123 12.19 -1.47 -9.33
N LEU A 124 11.90 -0.39 -8.57
CA LEU A 124 12.90 0.23 -7.69
C LEU A 124 13.45 -0.75 -6.66
N THR A 125 12.60 -1.49 -5.97
CA THR A 125 13.02 -2.42 -4.91
C THR A 125 13.83 -3.57 -5.49
N ALA A 126 13.45 -4.07 -6.68
CA ALA A 126 14.22 -5.08 -7.40
C ALA A 126 15.63 -4.58 -7.72
N TRP A 127 15.77 -3.36 -8.25
CA TRP A 127 17.07 -2.77 -8.52
C TRP A 127 17.90 -2.53 -7.24
N LEU A 128 17.27 -2.07 -6.16
CA LEU A 128 17.92 -1.91 -4.86
C LEU A 128 18.46 -3.27 -4.36
N ASN A 129 17.65 -4.33 -4.46
CA ASN A 129 18.08 -5.68 -4.12
C ASN A 129 19.28 -6.13 -4.96
N GLU A 130 19.23 -6.00 -6.30
CA GLU A 130 20.35 -6.32 -7.20
C GLU A 130 21.62 -5.53 -6.80
N THR A 131 21.46 -4.23 -6.56
CA THR A 131 22.58 -3.31 -6.31
C THR A 131 23.26 -3.58 -4.98
N TYR A 132 22.50 -3.74 -3.89
CA TYR A 132 23.07 -3.96 -2.56
C TYR A 132 23.55 -5.40 -2.38
N ALA A 133 22.93 -6.39 -3.03
CA ALA A 133 23.46 -7.75 -3.06
C ALA A 133 24.83 -7.81 -3.78
N ALA A 134 25.04 -7.03 -4.84
CA ALA A 134 26.33 -6.89 -5.50
C ALA A 134 27.40 -6.16 -4.64
N LEU A 135 27.00 -5.57 -3.51
CA LEU A 135 27.88 -5.04 -2.47
C LEU A 135 28.10 -6.03 -1.32
N ASP A 136 27.79 -7.31 -1.53
CA ASP A 136 27.91 -8.41 -0.56
C ASP A 136 27.04 -8.21 0.70
N GLN A 137 25.89 -7.53 0.56
CA GLN A 137 24.90 -7.38 1.63
C GLN A 137 23.78 -8.40 1.47
N ASP A 138 23.42 -9.10 2.56
CA ASP A 138 22.45 -10.19 2.54
C ASP A 138 21.00 -9.66 2.56
N VAL A 139 20.59 -9.14 1.40
CA VAL A 139 19.29 -8.51 1.22
C VAL A 139 18.16 -9.54 1.36
N LEU A 140 17.10 -9.19 2.10
CA LEU A 140 15.90 -10.00 2.21
C LEU A 140 15.26 -10.24 0.83
N GLY A 141 15.07 -11.51 0.49
CA GLY A 141 14.64 -11.96 -0.85
C GLY A 141 15.78 -12.14 -1.85
N GLY A 142 17.00 -11.74 -1.52
CA GLY A 142 18.18 -11.81 -2.38
C GLY A 142 18.11 -10.86 -3.57
N ALA A 143 19.09 -10.98 -4.47
CA ALA A 143 19.22 -10.11 -5.65
C ALA A 143 18.01 -10.21 -6.60
N THR A 144 17.40 -11.39 -6.74
CA THR A 144 16.35 -11.65 -7.75
C THR A 144 14.95 -11.82 -7.17
N GLY A 145 14.78 -11.78 -5.84
CA GLY A 145 13.50 -12.13 -5.19
C GLY A 145 12.29 -11.34 -5.68
N MET A 146 12.47 -10.05 -5.96
CA MET A 146 11.42 -9.19 -6.53
C MET A 146 11.08 -9.56 -7.98
N ILE A 147 12.09 -9.79 -8.82
CA ILE A 147 11.92 -10.17 -10.24
C ILE A 147 11.27 -11.55 -10.33
N ASP A 148 11.80 -12.53 -9.61
CA ASP A 148 11.27 -13.90 -9.57
C ASP A 148 9.85 -13.92 -8.99
N GLY A 149 9.60 -13.12 -7.94
CA GLY A 149 8.28 -12.99 -7.33
C GLY A 149 7.25 -12.48 -8.33
N PHE A 150 7.55 -11.37 -9.00
CA PHE A 150 6.67 -10.79 -10.01
C PHE A 150 6.46 -11.74 -11.20
N ALA A 151 7.53 -12.35 -11.74
CA ALA A 151 7.44 -13.30 -12.85
C ALA A 151 6.58 -14.52 -12.52
N ASN A 152 6.63 -15.00 -11.27
CA ASN A 152 5.82 -16.13 -10.83
C ASN A 152 4.35 -15.76 -10.60
N ALA A 153 4.07 -14.54 -10.12
CA ALA A 153 2.71 -14.03 -9.96
C ALA A 153 2.05 -13.69 -11.32
N PHE A 154 2.87 -13.23 -12.27
CA PHE A 154 2.47 -12.69 -13.57
C PHE A 154 3.36 -13.26 -14.70
N PRO A 155 3.16 -14.53 -15.09
CA PRO A 155 4.02 -15.21 -16.03
C PRO A 155 3.88 -14.74 -17.48
N ASN A 156 2.83 -14.01 -17.83
CA ASN A 156 2.54 -13.64 -19.23
C ASN A 156 2.12 -12.18 -19.42
N GLU A 157 1.96 -11.44 -18.33
CA GLU A 157 1.31 -10.14 -18.33
C GLU A 157 2.23 -9.05 -18.87
N ASP A 158 1.73 -8.28 -19.84
CA ASP A 158 2.28 -6.98 -20.17
C ASP A 158 1.74 -5.92 -19.20
N ILE A 159 2.50 -4.86 -18.96
CA ILE A 159 2.12 -3.81 -18.00
C ILE A 159 1.40 -2.69 -18.75
N LEU A 160 0.15 -2.37 -18.40
CA LEU A 160 -0.60 -1.26 -18.99
C LEU A 160 -0.68 -0.09 -18.01
N ILE A 161 -0.03 1.03 -18.32
CA ILE A 161 0.11 2.17 -17.40
C ILE A 161 -0.68 3.39 -17.88
N SER A 162 -1.54 3.96 -17.01
CA SER A 162 -2.30 5.18 -17.32
C SER A 162 -1.47 6.45 -17.18
N ARG A 163 -2.07 7.60 -17.54
CA ARG A 163 -1.45 8.91 -17.34
C ARG A 163 -1.28 9.25 -15.86
N GLU A 164 -2.28 8.95 -15.04
CA GLU A 164 -2.25 9.23 -13.60
C GLU A 164 -1.10 8.48 -12.92
N SER A 165 -0.80 7.26 -13.36
CA SER A 165 0.33 6.48 -12.86
C SER A 165 1.65 6.76 -13.59
N GLY A 166 1.72 7.80 -14.44
CA GLY A 166 2.87 8.08 -15.31
C GLY A 166 4.21 8.29 -14.60
N ASP A 167 4.20 8.76 -13.35
CA ASP A 167 5.38 8.88 -12.48
C ASP A 167 6.16 7.56 -12.34
N TYR A 168 5.47 6.42 -12.46
CA TYR A 168 6.01 5.07 -12.31
C TYR A 168 6.45 4.44 -13.64
N LEU A 169 6.26 5.13 -14.76
CA LEU A 169 6.67 4.62 -16.08
C LEU A 169 8.15 4.20 -16.13
N PRO A 170 9.12 4.95 -15.57
CA PRO A 170 10.53 4.55 -15.61
C PRO A 170 10.79 3.23 -14.89
N GLU A 171 10.24 3.03 -13.68
CA GLU A 171 10.41 1.78 -12.94
C GLU A 171 9.69 0.59 -13.59
N MET A 172 8.50 0.81 -14.15
CA MET A 172 7.73 -0.25 -14.82
C MET A 172 8.40 -0.65 -16.13
N SER A 173 9.02 0.30 -16.84
CA SER A 173 9.82 0.02 -18.03
C SER A 173 11.07 -0.78 -17.70
N TRP A 174 11.75 -0.43 -16.60
CA TRP A 174 12.91 -1.19 -16.11
C TRP A 174 12.52 -2.62 -15.72
N LEU A 175 11.42 -2.80 -15.00
CA LEU A 175 10.89 -4.11 -14.61
C LEU A 175 10.51 -4.94 -15.83
N ALA A 176 9.81 -4.35 -16.80
CA ALA A 176 9.40 -5.02 -18.03
C ALA A 176 10.60 -5.47 -18.86
N ASP A 177 11.64 -4.64 -19.00
CA ASP A 177 12.88 -5.01 -19.70
C ASP A 177 13.54 -6.25 -19.07
N ARG A 178 13.67 -6.27 -17.73
CA ARG A 178 14.20 -7.42 -16.98
C ARG A 178 13.39 -8.71 -17.19
N LEU A 179 12.09 -8.58 -17.40
CA LEU A 179 11.16 -9.69 -17.58
C LEU A 179 10.91 -10.07 -19.04
N GLY A 180 11.44 -9.31 -20.01
CA GLY A 180 11.11 -9.48 -21.43
C GLY A 180 9.63 -9.18 -21.76
N ARG A 181 9.03 -8.21 -21.07
CA ARG A 181 7.62 -7.78 -21.22
C ARG A 181 7.51 -6.42 -21.88
N ARG A 182 6.31 -6.08 -22.32
CA ARG A 182 6.00 -4.75 -22.86
C ARG A 182 5.39 -3.87 -21.78
N VAL A 183 5.72 -2.60 -21.83
CA VAL A 183 4.91 -1.55 -21.20
C VAL A 183 4.03 -0.94 -22.27
N LEU A 184 2.72 -1.07 -22.08
CA LEU A 184 1.69 -0.57 -22.96
C LEU A 184 1.13 0.73 -22.36
N ARG A 185 0.75 1.65 -23.25
CA ARG A 185 0.06 2.88 -22.87
C ARG A 185 -1.31 2.89 -23.53
N PRO A 186 -2.41 3.13 -22.78
CA PRO A 186 -3.75 3.02 -23.33
C PRO A 186 -4.01 3.89 -24.58
N TRP A 187 -3.30 5.01 -24.72
CA TRP A 187 -3.37 5.91 -25.88
C TRP A 187 -2.45 5.56 -27.06
N GLU A 188 -1.61 4.53 -26.93
CA GLU A 188 -0.66 4.07 -27.98
C GLU A 188 -1.04 2.71 -28.56
N VAL A 189 -2.09 2.07 -28.05
CA VAL A 189 -2.54 0.74 -28.47
C VAL A 189 -3.99 0.77 -28.92
N GLU A 190 -4.29 0.01 -29.97
CA GLU A 190 -5.67 -0.22 -30.37
C GLU A 190 -6.20 -1.46 -29.64
N PRO A 191 -7.40 -1.41 -29.01
CA PRO A 191 -7.87 -2.53 -28.18
C PRO A 191 -7.91 -3.90 -28.87
N PHE A 192 -8.19 -3.95 -30.18
CA PHE A 192 -8.23 -5.22 -30.92
C PHE A 192 -6.87 -5.93 -30.97
N GLU A 193 -5.76 -5.19 -30.82
CA GLU A 193 -4.39 -5.73 -30.78
C GLU A 193 -4.11 -6.47 -29.46
N LEU A 194 -4.95 -6.24 -28.45
CA LEU A 194 -4.85 -6.85 -27.12
C LEU A 194 -5.68 -8.13 -26.99
N ASN A 195 -6.28 -8.64 -28.07
CA ASN A 195 -7.03 -9.88 -28.00
C ASN A 195 -6.11 -11.07 -27.66
N GLY A 196 -6.47 -11.81 -26.62
CA GLY A 196 -5.73 -12.93 -26.03
C GLY A 196 -4.62 -12.53 -25.06
N THR A 197 -4.44 -11.24 -24.77
CA THR A 197 -3.37 -10.80 -23.86
C THR A 197 -3.79 -10.88 -22.40
N ALA A 198 -2.80 -11.12 -21.54
CA ALA A 198 -2.90 -10.90 -20.10
C ALA A 198 -2.26 -9.56 -19.78
N ILE A 199 -2.93 -8.74 -18.97
CA ILE A 199 -2.50 -7.38 -18.66
C ILE A 199 -2.38 -7.20 -17.15
N TYR A 200 -1.20 -6.80 -16.70
CA TYR A 200 -1.02 -6.19 -15.39
C TYR A 200 -1.47 -4.73 -15.51
N ARG A 201 -2.68 -4.40 -15.05
CA ARG A 201 -3.17 -3.03 -15.06
C ARG A 201 -2.40 -2.22 -14.02
N PHE A 202 -1.76 -1.13 -14.45
CA PHE A 202 -1.13 -0.15 -13.57
C PHE A 202 -1.87 1.18 -13.67
N PHE A 203 -3.13 1.13 -13.24
CA PHE A 203 -4.01 2.26 -13.01
C PHE A 203 -5.03 1.91 -11.92
N GLU A 204 -5.38 2.89 -11.11
CA GLU A 204 -6.36 2.78 -10.02
C GLU A 204 -7.79 2.87 -10.56
N LEU A 205 -8.76 2.23 -9.90
CA LEU A 205 -10.13 2.21 -10.41
C LEU A 205 -10.90 3.52 -10.18
N PHE A 206 -10.41 4.42 -9.32
CA PHE A 206 -10.96 5.77 -9.22
C PHE A 206 -10.70 6.59 -10.48
N ASP A 207 -9.59 6.33 -11.17
CA ASP A 207 -9.15 7.04 -12.39
C ASP A 207 -9.75 6.42 -13.67
N LEU A 208 -10.56 5.37 -13.54
CA LEU A 208 -11.00 4.55 -14.68
C LEU A 208 -11.65 5.35 -15.81
N ALA A 209 -12.35 6.43 -15.48
CA ALA A 209 -13.02 7.29 -16.46
C ALA A 209 -12.05 8.09 -17.34
N ASN A 210 -10.81 8.28 -16.89
CA ASN A 210 -9.76 9.02 -17.58
C ASN A 210 -8.79 8.10 -18.35
N VAL A 211 -8.87 6.78 -18.14
CA VAL A 211 -8.03 5.81 -18.84
C VAL A 211 -8.54 5.64 -20.28
N GLU A 212 -7.72 6.04 -21.25
CA GLU A 212 -8.10 5.95 -22.67
C GLU A 212 -8.41 4.51 -23.07
N ASN A 213 -9.40 4.33 -23.96
CA ASN A 213 -9.84 3.01 -24.44
C ASN A 213 -10.34 2.02 -23.36
N ALA A 214 -10.40 2.40 -22.08
CA ALA A 214 -10.74 1.50 -20.97
C ALA A 214 -12.08 0.80 -21.16
N ASP A 215 -13.12 1.52 -21.58
CA ASP A 215 -14.44 0.95 -21.81
C ASP A 215 -14.44 -0.20 -22.84
N VAL A 216 -13.63 -0.07 -23.90
CA VAL A 216 -13.51 -1.11 -24.92
C VAL A 216 -12.75 -2.31 -24.35
N MET A 217 -11.60 -2.07 -23.72
CA MET A 217 -10.78 -3.12 -23.11
C MET A 217 -11.54 -3.87 -22.00
N LEU A 218 -12.34 -3.18 -21.19
CA LEU A 218 -13.17 -3.81 -20.16
C LEU A 218 -14.26 -4.68 -20.77
N ARG A 219 -14.93 -4.23 -21.85
CA ARG A 219 -15.92 -5.08 -22.55
C ARG A 219 -15.28 -6.34 -23.16
N MET A 220 -14.06 -6.21 -23.68
CA MET A 220 -13.28 -7.36 -24.12
C MET A 220 -12.96 -8.29 -22.95
N ALA A 221 -12.56 -7.75 -21.79
CA ALA A 221 -12.32 -8.55 -20.59
C ALA A 221 -13.59 -9.29 -20.12
N GLU A 222 -14.75 -8.63 -20.13
CA GLU A 222 -16.05 -9.24 -19.81
C GLU A 222 -16.37 -10.43 -20.75
N ARG A 223 -15.99 -10.32 -22.04
CA ARG A 223 -16.14 -11.40 -23.04
C ARG A 223 -15.06 -12.47 -22.94
N GLY A 224 -13.96 -12.19 -22.24
CA GLY A 224 -12.81 -13.11 -22.13
C GLY A 224 -11.80 -12.99 -23.24
N GLU A 225 -11.87 -11.89 -23.98
CA GLU A 225 -10.95 -11.57 -25.06
C GLU A 225 -9.64 -11.02 -24.51
N LEU A 226 -9.58 -10.58 -23.25
CA LEU A 226 -8.34 -10.25 -22.53
C LEU A 226 -8.53 -10.41 -21.02
N THR A 227 -7.46 -10.42 -20.24
CA THR A 227 -7.53 -10.49 -18.78
C THR A 227 -6.79 -9.34 -18.11
N PHE A 228 -7.33 -8.88 -16.98
CA PHE A 228 -6.70 -7.87 -16.14
C PHE A 228 -6.35 -8.45 -14.78
N THR A 229 -5.15 -8.16 -14.31
CA THR A 229 -4.72 -8.33 -12.92
C THR A 229 -4.02 -7.05 -12.45
N PRO A 230 -4.18 -6.58 -11.20
CA PRO A 230 -5.19 -7.01 -10.23
C PRO A 230 -6.63 -6.91 -10.78
N PRO A 231 -7.59 -7.66 -10.21
CA PRO A 231 -8.96 -7.72 -10.73
C PRO A 231 -9.66 -6.35 -10.65
N ILE A 232 -10.68 -6.15 -11.49
CA ILE A 232 -11.44 -4.88 -11.56
C ILE A 232 -12.45 -4.80 -10.40
N LYS A 233 -11.94 -4.74 -9.16
CA LYS A 233 -12.69 -4.75 -7.91
C LYS A 233 -12.30 -3.57 -7.02
N ALA A 234 -12.93 -2.43 -7.25
CA ALA A 234 -12.62 -1.20 -6.51
C ALA A 234 -12.81 -1.34 -4.99
N PHE A 235 -13.71 -2.21 -4.54
CA PHE A 235 -13.88 -2.47 -3.12
C PHE A 235 -12.64 -3.10 -2.47
N LEU A 236 -11.75 -3.78 -3.19
CA LEU A 236 -10.51 -4.33 -2.63
C LEU A 236 -9.41 -3.27 -2.47
N GLU A 237 -9.55 -2.11 -3.13
CA GLU A 237 -8.61 -0.97 -3.04
C GLU A 237 -8.97 -0.02 -1.86
N GLU A 238 -10.00 -0.35 -1.07
CA GLU A 238 -10.52 0.51 0.00
C GLU A 238 -9.76 0.42 1.32
N LYS A 239 -9.37 1.57 1.87
CA LYS A 239 -8.80 1.70 3.23
C LYS A 239 -9.82 1.36 4.32
N LEU A 240 -11.12 1.43 4.01
CA LEU A 240 -12.23 1.06 4.91
C LEU A 240 -12.07 -0.33 5.53
N TRP A 241 -11.43 -1.28 4.84
CA TRP A 241 -11.21 -2.62 5.37
C TRP A 241 -10.45 -2.63 6.69
N LEU A 242 -9.49 -1.72 6.88
CA LEU A 242 -8.75 -1.62 8.14
C LEU A 242 -9.63 -1.14 9.31
N ALA A 243 -10.68 -0.36 9.05
CA ALA A 243 -11.67 0.01 10.06
C ALA A 243 -12.71 -1.09 10.28
N LEU A 244 -13.19 -1.73 9.20
CA LEU A 244 -14.16 -2.82 9.25
C LEU A 244 -13.64 -4.05 10.00
N PHE A 245 -12.32 -4.28 9.97
CA PHE A 245 -11.66 -5.32 10.76
C PHE A 245 -11.96 -5.19 12.27
N TRP A 246 -12.17 -3.97 12.77
CA TRP A 246 -12.47 -3.69 14.17
C TRP A 246 -13.96 -3.54 14.49
N SER A 247 -14.84 -3.73 13.51
CA SER A 247 -16.29 -3.63 13.72
C SER A 247 -16.77 -4.76 14.64
N PRO A 248 -17.44 -4.45 15.78
CA PRO A 248 -18.02 -5.48 16.64
C PRO A 248 -19.05 -6.35 15.92
N ALA A 249 -19.73 -5.80 14.91
CA ALA A 249 -20.71 -6.54 14.11
C ALA A 249 -20.09 -7.59 13.17
N LEU A 250 -18.77 -7.58 12.99
CA LEU A 250 -18.03 -8.50 12.11
C LEU A 250 -17.10 -9.45 12.90
N GLU A 251 -17.12 -9.42 14.23
CA GLU A 251 -16.20 -10.22 15.06
C GLU A 251 -16.33 -11.73 14.80
N ASP A 252 -17.57 -12.24 14.74
CA ASP A 252 -17.86 -13.65 14.44
C ASP A 252 -17.44 -14.03 13.01
N PHE A 253 -17.63 -13.12 12.05
CA PHE A 253 -17.20 -13.31 10.67
C PHE A 253 -15.68 -13.45 10.61
N TRP A 254 -14.93 -12.50 11.19
CA TRP A 254 -13.47 -12.53 11.17
C TRP A 254 -12.91 -13.76 11.90
N SER A 255 -13.50 -14.15 13.02
CA SER A 255 -13.09 -15.33 13.79
C SER A 255 -13.37 -16.64 13.06
N SER A 256 -14.35 -16.64 12.15
CA SER A 256 -14.66 -17.79 11.29
C SER A 256 -13.80 -17.82 10.02
N ALA A 257 -13.50 -16.65 9.44
CA ALA A 257 -12.79 -16.51 8.18
C ALA A 257 -11.25 -16.59 8.33
N LEU A 258 -10.71 -16.29 9.52
CA LEU A 258 -9.29 -16.25 9.80
C LEU A 258 -8.92 -17.29 10.87
N SER A 259 -7.71 -17.86 10.78
CA SER A 259 -7.16 -18.66 11.87
C SER A 259 -6.96 -17.80 13.11
N THR A 260 -6.88 -18.44 14.29
CA THR A 260 -6.66 -17.73 15.55
C THR A 260 -5.32 -16.96 15.53
N GLU A 261 -4.30 -17.56 14.92
CA GLU A 261 -2.97 -16.99 14.75
C GLU A 261 -2.99 -15.77 13.82
N HIS A 262 -3.64 -15.88 12.65
CA HIS A 262 -3.77 -14.76 11.72
C HIS A 262 -4.56 -13.61 12.33
N LEU A 263 -5.69 -13.90 12.99
CA LEU A 263 -6.50 -12.88 13.65
C LEU A 263 -5.72 -12.15 14.75
N ALA A 264 -4.95 -12.88 15.57
CA ALA A 264 -4.11 -12.29 16.62
C ALA A 264 -3.00 -11.41 16.04
N LEU A 265 -2.33 -11.87 14.98
CA LEU A 265 -1.29 -11.10 14.30
C LEU A 265 -1.86 -9.82 13.66
N LEU A 266 -2.98 -9.93 12.94
CA LEU A 266 -3.63 -8.77 12.33
C LEU A 266 -4.14 -7.77 13.39
N LYS A 267 -4.70 -8.24 14.52
CA LYS A 267 -5.06 -7.36 15.66
C LYS A 267 -3.84 -6.65 16.27
N LYS A 268 -2.66 -7.25 16.23
CA LYS A 268 -1.41 -6.63 16.68
C LYS A 268 -0.91 -5.55 15.71
N CYS A 269 -1.10 -5.76 14.40
CA CYS A 269 -0.50 -4.90 13.37
C CYS A 269 -1.45 -3.85 12.80
N ILE A 270 -2.76 -4.10 12.69
CA ILE A 270 -3.75 -3.14 12.20
C ILE A 270 -4.14 -2.21 13.37
N PRO A 271 -3.93 -0.88 13.30
CA PRO A 271 -4.40 0.04 14.33
C PRO A 271 -5.90 -0.05 14.54
N MET A 272 -6.35 0.16 15.78
CA MET A 272 -7.77 0.36 16.04
C MET A 272 -8.29 1.48 15.15
N GLY A 273 -9.44 1.24 14.50
CA GLY A 273 -10.02 2.19 13.57
C GLY A 273 -11.54 2.16 13.54
N TRP A 274 -12.10 3.22 12.98
CA TRP A 274 -13.54 3.45 12.87
C TRP A 274 -13.87 4.03 11.49
N VAL A 275 -15.04 3.66 10.99
CA VAL A 275 -15.67 4.36 9.87
C VAL A 275 -16.29 5.64 10.42
N VAL A 276 -15.97 6.79 9.85
CA VAL A 276 -16.51 8.10 10.30
C VAL A 276 -17.91 8.30 9.70
N ASP A 277 -18.87 7.55 10.23
CA ASP A 277 -20.27 7.55 9.78
C ASP A 277 -21.08 8.64 10.52
N PRO A 278 -21.71 9.60 9.81
CA PRO A 278 -22.48 10.68 10.43
C PRO A 278 -23.83 10.24 11.02
N VAL A 279 -24.21 8.96 10.93
CA VAL A 279 -25.45 8.44 11.53
C VAL A 279 -25.48 8.72 13.04
N PRO A 280 -26.54 9.39 13.54
CA PRO A 280 -26.72 9.60 14.97
C PRO A 280 -26.82 8.29 15.73
N LEU A 281 -26.04 8.15 16.81
CA LEU A 281 -26.12 6.99 17.69
C LEU A 281 -27.37 7.06 18.58
N PRO A 282 -27.97 5.90 18.94
CA PRO A 282 -28.98 5.84 20.00
C PRO A 282 -28.47 6.46 21.32
N PRO A 283 -29.34 6.98 22.21
CA PRO A 283 -28.94 7.74 23.39
C PRO A 283 -27.92 7.06 24.33
N PHE A 284 -27.95 5.73 24.42
CA PHE A 284 -27.06 4.94 25.28
C PHE A 284 -25.93 4.23 24.52
N ALA A 285 -25.75 4.52 23.23
CA ALA A 285 -24.67 3.98 22.43
C ALA A 285 -23.50 4.98 22.35
N VAL A 286 -22.29 4.45 22.23
CA VAL A 286 -21.05 5.21 22.05
C VAL A 286 -20.20 4.56 20.97
N TRP A 287 -19.34 5.35 20.34
CA TRP A 287 -18.25 4.84 19.52
C TRP A 287 -17.24 4.11 20.42
N PRO A 288 -17.04 2.78 20.28
CA PRO A 288 -16.23 2.00 21.21
C PRO A 288 -14.81 2.54 21.34
N LYS A 289 -14.28 2.55 22.57
CA LYS A 289 -12.96 3.07 22.98
C LYS A 289 -12.74 4.58 22.84
N LEU A 290 -13.54 5.28 22.03
CA LEU A 290 -13.56 6.74 22.01
C LEU A 290 -14.48 7.31 23.10
N ASP A 291 -15.49 6.53 23.51
CA ASP A 291 -16.49 6.87 24.53
C ASP A 291 -17.21 8.20 24.24
N ILE A 292 -17.50 8.44 22.96
CA ILE A 292 -18.26 9.59 22.45
C ILE A 292 -19.58 9.14 21.83
N GLN A 293 -20.62 9.96 21.94
CA GLN A 293 -21.92 9.74 21.29
C GLN A 293 -21.98 10.41 19.90
N SER A 294 -21.20 11.47 19.70
CA SER A 294 -21.14 12.22 18.45
C SER A 294 -19.70 12.55 18.04
N TRP A 295 -19.41 12.46 16.75
CA TRP A 295 -18.14 12.88 16.16
C TRP A 295 -17.81 14.35 16.45
N HIS A 296 -18.81 15.19 16.72
CA HIS A 296 -18.59 16.60 17.10
C HIS A 296 -17.87 16.76 18.44
N GLU A 297 -17.96 15.76 19.33
CA GLU A 297 -17.24 15.78 20.61
C GLU A 297 -15.72 15.72 20.40
N MET A 298 -15.26 15.08 19.32
CA MET A 298 -13.83 15.00 18.97
C MET A 298 -13.20 16.36 18.69
N LYS A 299 -13.99 17.39 18.35
CA LYS A 299 -13.49 18.76 18.15
C LYS A 299 -12.92 19.35 19.45
N THR A 300 -13.40 18.86 20.59
CA THR A 300 -12.99 19.33 21.93
C THR A 300 -11.80 18.57 22.52
N PHE A 301 -11.38 17.47 21.88
CA PHE A 301 -10.32 16.59 22.37
C PHE A 301 -9.02 17.34 22.64
N GLY A 302 -8.40 17.03 23.78
CA GLY A 302 -7.06 17.51 24.12
C GLY A 302 -5.96 16.85 23.28
N GLY A 303 -4.73 17.36 23.36
CA GLY A 303 -3.61 16.85 22.55
C GLY A 303 -3.35 15.34 22.67
N LYS A 304 -3.54 14.75 23.86
CA LYS A 304 -3.41 13.29 24.08
C LYS A 304 -4.51 12.49 23.38
N GLN A 305 -5.75 12.97 23.44
CA GLN A 305 -6.90 12.32 22.81
C GLN A 305 -6.87 12.44 21.27
N ARG A 306 -6.14 13.42 20.73
CA ARG A 306 -5.94 13.59 19.29
C ARG A 306 -4.75 12.80 18.72
N GLN A 307 -4.28 11.77 19.41
CA GLN A 307 -3.36 10.78 18.83
C GLN A 307 -4.10 9.85 17.87
N LEU A 308 -4.67 10.46 16.84
CA LEU A 308 -5.55 9.86 15.84
C LEU A 308 -5.13 10.36 14.46
N VAL A 309 -5.41 9.55 13.43
CA VAL A 309 -5.27 9.91 12.03
C VAL A 309 -6.60 9.74 11.34
N LEU A 310 -7.02 10.76 10.62
CA LEU A 310 -8.22 10.75 9.79
C LEU A 310 -7.78 10.67 8.32
N LYS A 311 -8.27 9.67 7.58
CA LYS A 311 -7.86 9.36 6.21
C LYS A 311 -9.08 9.21 5.32
N ILE A 312 -9.09 9.85 4.15
CA ILE A 312 -10.07 9.54 3.10
C ILE A 312 -9.87 8.10 2.60
N SER A 313 -10.95 7.36 2.33
CA SER A 313 -10.87 6.01 1.79
C SER A 313 -10.70 5.99 0.26
N GLY A 314 -10.21 4.87 -0.26
CA GLY A 314 -9.37 4.74 -1.46
C GLY A 314 -9.95 5.19 -2.81
N PHE A 315 -11.27 5.28 -2.97
CA PHE A 315 -11.86 5.74 -4.25
C PHE A 315 -11.88 7.28 -4.39
N SER A 316 -10.72 7.91 -4.36
CA SER A 316 -10.58 9.37 -4.47
C SER A 316 -9.20 9.77 -4.99
N GLU A 317 -9.14 10.78 -5.87
CA GLU A 317 -7.88 11.42 -6.28
C GLU A 317 -7.09 11.99 -5.08
N ARG A 318 -7.77 12.34 -3.98
CA ARG A 318 -7.15 12.82 -2.74
C ARG A 318 -6.64 11.69 -1.84
N GLY A 319 -6.94 10.44 -2.17
CA GLY A 319 -6.45 9.24 -1.51
C GLY A 319 -4.95 9.03 -1.69
N TRP A 320 -4.35 9.71 -2.68
CA TRP A 320 -2.92 9.68 -2.97
C TRP A 320 -2.19 10.96 -2.48
N GLY A 321 -0.95 10.81 -2.02
CA GLY A 321 -0.05 11.94 -1.77
C GLY A 321 -0.39 12.86 -0.58
N SER A 322 -0.62 12.33 0.63
CA SER A 322 -0.84 13.05 1.91
C SER A 322 -2.02 14.04 2.00
N ARG A 323 -2.63 14.44 0.88
CA ARG A 323 -3.70 15.46 0.80
C ARG A 323 -5.02 15.07 1.48
N GLY A 324 -5.23 13.77 1.70
CA GLY A 324 -6.38 13.21 2.40
C GLY A 324 -6.07 12.66 3.78
N VAL A 325 -4.95 13.05 4.39
CA VAL A 325 -4.48 12.52 5.69
C VAL A 325 -4.33 13.65 6.71
N PHE A 326 -5.06 13.56 7.82
CA PHE A 326 -5.09 14.56 8.88
C PHE A 326 -4.63 13.94 10.21
N ILE A 327 -3.51 14.42 10.76
CA ILE A 327 -2.97 13.95 12.04
C ILE A 327 -3.46 14.85 13.16
N GLY A 328 -4.33 14.35 14.04
CA GLY A 328 -5.12 15.20 14.95
C GLY A 328 -4.28 16.02 15.94
N HIS A 329 -3.18 15.47 16.45
CA HIS A 329 -2.31 16.14 17.41
C HIS A 329 -1.33 17.13 16.76
N ASP A 330 -1.27 17.17 15.42
CA ASP A 330 -0.48 18.14 14.66
C ASP A 330 -1.30 19.35 14.22
N LEU A 331 -2.63 19.22 14.22
CA LEU A 331 -3.54 20.28 13.84
C LEU A 331 -3.91 21.15 15.05
N SER A 332 -4.15 22.44 14.79
CA SER A 332 -4.85 23.30 15.75
C SER A 332 -6.23 22.73 16.08
N LYS A 333 -6.89 23.21 17.14
CA LYS A 333 -8.24 22.72 17.46
C LYS A 333 -9.22 23.04 16.34
N GLU A 334 -9.08 24.22 15.75
CA GLU A 334 -9.89 24.73 14.65
C GLU A 334 -9.67 23.89 13.39
N GLN A 335 -8.41 23.61 13.04
CA GLN A 335 -8.07 22.76 11.89
C GLN A 335 -8.56 21.32 12.06
N TRP A 336 -8.44 20.76 13.27
CA TRP A 336 -8.97 19.43 13.58
C TRP A 336 -10.50 19.38 13.49
N GLY A 337 -11.17 20.40 14.01
CA GLY A 337 -12.62 20.53 13.89
C GLY A 337 -13.09 20.61 12.45
N ALA A 338 -12.38 21.39 11.62
CA ALA A 338 -12.66 21.48 10.18
C ALA A 338 -12.45 20.14 9.45
N ALA A 339 -11.41 19.38 9.79
CA ALA A 339 -11.17 18.05 9.21
C ALA A 339 -12.28 17.06 9.57
N ILE A 340 -12.82 17.11 10.80
CA ILE A 340 -13.97 16.30 11.21
C ILE A 340 -15.22 16.70 10.42
N ASP A 341 -15.47 18.00 10.25
CA ASP A 341 -16.61 18.50 9.47
C ASP A 341 -16.51 18.06 8.00
N GLU A 342 -15.31 18.13 7.42
CA GLU A 342 -15.04 17.63 6.06
C GLU A 342 -15.34 16.14 5.96
N ALA A 343 -14.88 15.32 6.90
CA ALA A 343 -15.12 13.88 6.89
C ALA A 343 -16.61 13.52 6.98
N LEU A 344 -17.35 14.17 7.88
CA LEU A 344 -18.79 13.93 8.04
C LEU A 344 -19.59 14.35 6.82
N ALA A 345 -19.27 15.52 6.25
CA ALA A 345 -19.94 16.02 5.05
C ALA A 345 -19.62 15.17 3.81
N SER A 346 -18.41 14.62 3.73
CA SER A 346 -17.95 13.83 2.59
C SER A 346 -18.45 12.39 2.61
N PHE A 347 -18.92 11.88 3.75
CA PHE A 347 -19.27 10.47 3.91
C PHE A 347 -20.07 9.84 2.75
N PRO A 348 -21.16 10.46 2.22
CA PRO A 348 -21.96 9.84 1.16
C PRO A 348 -21.21 9.54 -0.14
N THR A 349 -20.07 10.18 -0.39
CA THR A 349 -19.28 10.06 -1.63
C THR A 349 -17.83 9.66 -1.38
N ASN A 350 -17.24 10.05 -0.26
CA ASN A 350 -15.86 9.79 0.08
C ASN A 350 -15.79 9.49 1.58
N PRO A 351 -16.09 8.25 2.00
CA PRO A 351 -16.05 7.88 3.40
C PRO A 351 -14.64 8.01 3.97
N PHE A 352 -14.57 8.36 5.25
CA PHE A 352 -13.32 8.50 5.98
C PHE A 352 -13.13 7.38 6.99
N VAL A 353 -11.87 7.03 7.19
CA VAL A 353 -11.39 6.14 8.24
C VAL A 353 -10.67 6.97 9.29
N LEU A 354 -11.05 6.79 10.55
CA LEU A 354 -10.28 7.25 11.71
C LEU A 354 -9.47 6.08 12.25
N GLN A 355 -8.21 6.29 12.60
CA GLN A 355 -7.34 5.29 13.22
C GLN A 355 -6.53 5.86 14.38
N GLU A 356 -6.17 5.02 15.34
CA GLU A 356 -5.15 5.35 16.33
C GLU A 356 -3.81 5.69 15.63
N PHE A 357 -3.17 6.78 16.06
CA PHE A 357 -1.86 7.16 15.56
C PHE A 357 -0.78 6.38 16.30
N HIS A 358 0.02 5.61 15.57
CA HIS A 358 1.20 4.96 16.10
C HIS A 358 2.47 5.73 15.72
N ARG A 359 3.26 6.11 16.74
CA ARG A 359 4.50 6.85 16.53
C ARG A 359 5.60 5.91 16.04
N ALA A 360 6.25 6.29 14.95
CA ALA A 360 7.45 5.61 14.48
C ALA A 360 8.60 5.75 15.49
N LYS A 361 9.32 4.66 15.77
CA LYS A 361 10.53 4.70 16.60
C LYS A 361 11.62 5.49 15.87
N VAL A 362 12.49 6.13 16.64
CA VAL A 362 13.65 6.83 16.09
C VAL A 362 14.82 5.85 16.05
N VAL A 363 15.38 5.65 14.86
CA VAL A 363 16.57 4.83 14.62
C VAL A 363 17.70 5.70 14.12
N THR A 364 18.92 5.17 14.13
CA THR A 364 20.08 5.83 13.54
C THR A 364 20.51 5.06 12.30
N HIS A 365 20.63 5.72 11.16
CA HIS A 365 21.10 5.10 9.91
C HIS A 365 22.15 5.99 9.23
N PRO A 366 23.21 5.43 8.62
CA PRO A 366 24.19 6.21 7.87
C PRO A 366 23.59 6.81 6.60
N ALA A 367 23.69 8.13 6.44
CA ALA A 367 23.29 8.87 5.24
C ALA A 367 24.53 9.45 4.56
N TRP A 368 24.58 9.42 3.23
CA TRP A 368 25.68 10.04 2.48
C TRP A 368 25.55 11.57 2.47
N ASP A 369 26.65 12.27 2.78
CA ASP A 369 26.80 13.72 2.69
C ASP A 369 27.59 14.06 1.42
N GLU A 370 26.90 14.60 0.42
CA GLU A 370 27.49 14.91 -0.89
C GLU A 370 28.61 15.93 -0.81
N ASP A 371 28.47 16.97 0.01
CA ASP A 371 29.46 18.05 0.06
C ASP A 371 30.77 17.58 0.68
N LYS A 372 30.67 16.68 1.66
CA LYS A 372 31.83 16.19 2.43
C LYS A 372 32.37 14.86 1.93
N GLN A 373 31.65 14.17 1.06
CA GLN A 373 31.99 12.82 0.57
C GLN A 373 32.22 11.83 1.73
N VAL A 374 31.36 11.89 2.76
CA VAL A 374 31.41 11.01 3.94
C VAL A 374 30.02 10.59 4.37
N THR A 375 29.92 9.52 5.17
CA THR A 375 28.67 9.13 5.83
C THR A 375 28.46 9.92 7.13
N ARG A 376 27.24 10.39 7.35
CA ARG A 376 26.79 10.96 8.62
C ARG A 376 25.71 10.08 9.25
N ALA A 377 25.77 9.89 10.56
CA ALA A 377 24.69 9.26 11.30
C ALA A 377 23.44 10.17 11.27
N MET A 378 22.32 9.66 10.75
CA MET A 378 21.06 10.38 10.68
C MET A 378 20.04 9.77 11.64
N GLN A 379 19.43 10.60 12.48
CA GLN A 379 18.25 10.21 13.25
C GLN A 379 17.06 10.13 12.30
N SER A 380 16.40 8.98 12.27
CA SER A 380 15.44 8.64 11.25
C SER A 380 14.21 7.91 11.77
N ARG A 381 13.15 7.93 10.98
CA ARG A 381 11.94 7.13 11.14
C ARG A 381 11.71 6.32 9.87
N VAL A 382 11.16 5.12 10.03
CA VAL A 382 11.15 4.14 8.93
C VAL A 382 9.74 3.66 8.64
N ARG A 383 9.39 3.68 7.35
CA ARG A 383 8.29 2.92 6.79
C ARG A 383 8.85 1.74 6.02
N LEU A 384 8.41 0.54 6.33
CA LEU A 384 8.77 -0.70 5.65
C LEU A 384 7.63 -1.10 4.71
N CYS A 385 7.97 -1.47 3.49
CA CYS A 385 7.03 -1.93 2.48
C CYS A 385 7.50 -3.31 1.98
N PRO A 386 7.14 -4.41 2.66
CA PRO A 386 7.38 -5.75 2.16
C PRO A 386 6.48 -6.03 0.95
N TYR A 387 7.02 -6.70 -0.06
CA TYR A 387 6.29 -7.13 -1.25
C TYR A 387 6.09 -8.63 -1.22
N TYR A 388 4.84 -9.06 -1.10
CA TYR A 388 4.46 -10.48 -1.19
C TYR A 388 3.83 -10.77 -2.54
N PHE A 389 4.24 -11.87 -3.16
CA PHE A 389 3.78 -12.32 -4.46
C PHE A 389 3.06 -13.66 -4.35
N ALA A 390 1.77 -13.66 -4.65
CA ALA A 390 0.95 -14.86 -4.74
C ALA A 390 0.97 -15.40 -6.19
N LYS A 391 1.18 -16.69 -6.36
CA LYS A 391 1.23 -17.31 -7.70
C LYS A 391 -0.14 -17.49 -8.33
N SER A 392 -1.17 -17.59 -7.51
CA SER A 392 -2.54 -17.86 -7.95
C SER A 392 -3.54 -17.46 -6.87
N GLU A 393 -4.83 -17.57 -7.21
CA GLU A 393 -5.89 -17.31 -6.24
C GLU A 393 -5.90 -18.26 -5.06
N GLU A 394 -5.43 -19.49 -5.23
CA GLU A 394 -5.39 -20.53 -4.20
C GLU A 394 -4.09 -20.50 -3.39
N ASP A 395 -3.14 -19.63 -3.75
CA ASP A 395 -1.90 -19.48 -3.02
C ASP A 395 -2.14 -18.73 -1.70
N ASP A 396 -2.06 -19.46 -0.59
CA ASP A 396 -2.23 -18.95 0.78
C ASP A 396 -0.89 -18.59 1.45
N ASP A 397 0.24 -18.85 0.79
CA ASP A 397 1.59 -18.55 1.30
C ASP A 397 2.39 -17.70 0.30
N PRO A 398 2.01 -16.42 0.13
CA PRO A 398 2.65 -15.56 -0.86
C PRO A 398 4.11 -15.30 -0.51
N ARG A 399 4.99 -15.45 -1.51
CA ARG A 399 6.44 -15.32 -1.32
C ARG A 399 6.82 -13.87 -1.03
N LEU A 400 7.58 -13.62 0.04
CA LEU A 400 8.26 -12.35 0.25
C LEU A 400 9.39 -12.19 -0.79
N GLY A 401 9.25 -11.21 -1.69
CA GLY A 401 10.26 -10.93 -2.72
C GLY A 401 11.34 -9.93 -2.28
N GLY A 402 11.00 -9.05 -1.33
CA GLY A 402 11.90 -8.03 -0.80
C GLY A 402 11.16 -7.03 0.08
N VAL A 403 11.91 -6.18 0.78
CA VAL A 403 11.35 -5.13 1.66
C VAL A 403 12.02 -3.81 1.33
N LEU A 404 11.19 -2.81 0.99
CA LEU A 404 11.65 -1.44 0.81
C LEU A 404 11.53 -0.66 2.11
N ALA A 405 12.65 -0.18 2.64
CA ALA A 405 12.70 0.78 3.71
C ALA A 405 12.74 2.21 3.16
N THR A 406 11.74 3.01 3.49
CA THR A 406 11.77 4.46 3.35
C THR A 406 12.24 5.06 4.68
N VAL A 407 13.50 5.51 4.72
CA VAL A 407 14.14 6.03 5.93
C VAL A 407 14.15 7.56 5.88
N CYS A 408 13.20 8.18 6.56
CA CYS A 408 13.03 9.64 6.57
C CYS A 408 13.76 10.28 7.77
N PRO A 409 14.16 11.56 7.70
CA PRO A 409 14.62 12.32 8.86
C PRO A 409 13.60 12.27 10.02
N ALA A 410 14.07 12.23 11.27
CA ALA A 410 13.21 12.02 12.44
C ALA A 410 12.20 13.14 12.74
N ASP A 411 12.40 14.34 12.17
CA ASP A 411 11.45 15.44 12.23
C ASP A 411 10.23 15.23 11.32
N LYS A 412 10.32 14.32 10.35
CA LYS A 412 9.20 13.92 9.50
C LYS A 412 8.23 13.01 10.25
N LYS A 413 6.94 13.22 10.01
CA LYS A 413 5.85 12.44 10.62
C LYS A 413 5.08 11.61 9.61
N ILE A 414 4.87 12.14 8.40
CA ILE A 414 4.41 11.36 7.25
C ILE A 414 5.66 10.78 6.59
N LEU A 415 5.71 9.45 6.49
CA LEU A 415 6.86 8.73 5.98
C LEU A 415 6.58 8.30 4.54
N HIS A 416 7.19 8.98 3.58
CA HIS A 416 7.07 8.69 2.15
C HIS A 416 8.37 9.02 1.42
N GLY A 417 8.49 8.61 0.15
CA GLY A 417 9.64 8.95 -0.68
C GLY A 417 9.74 10.46 -0.86
N MET A 418 10.87 11.04 -0.44
CA MET A 418 11.16 12.48 -0.47
C MET A 418 12.66 12.70 -0.61
N ARG A 419 13.07 13.89 -1.05
CA ARG A 419 14.48 14.19 -1.39
C ARG A 419 15.46 13.98 -0.24
N ASP A 420 15.01 14.17 1.00
CA ASP A 420 15.80 13.99 2.21
C ASP A 420 15.66 12.60 2.84
N ALA A 421 14.88 11.69 2.25
CA ALA A 421 14.78 10.29 2.68
C ALA A 421 15.81 9.41 1.97
N MET A 422 16.07 8.23 2.53
CA MET A 422 16.83 7.16 1.88
C MET A 422 15.87 6.03 1.50
N MET A 423 16.00 5.53 0.28
CA MET A 423 15.24 4.38 -0.24
C MET A 423 16.19 3.19 -0.25
N LEU A 424 15.96 2.22 0.63
CA LEU A 424 16.92 1.15 0.90
C LEU A 424 16.23 -0.22 0.84
N PRO A 425 16.92 -1.28 0.38
CA PRO A 425 16.48 -2.63 0.65
C PRO A 425 16.72 -2.96 2.14
N CYS A 426 16.11 -4.04 2.64
CA CYS A 426 16.36 -4.52 4.00
C CYS A 426 17.25 -5.75 4.04
N VAL A 427 17.99 -5.92 5.14
CA VAL A 427 18.78 -7.11 5.48
C VAL A 427 18.33 -7.67 6.83
N GLY A 428 18.44 -8.98 7.01
CA GLY A 428 18.17 -9.66 8.28
C GLY A 428 19.36 -9.61 9.24
N ARG A 429 19.11 -9.91 10.53
CA ARG A 429 20.15 -10.04 11.58
C ARG A 429 20.38 -11.47 12.03
#